data_AF-A0A7S1MMC4-F1
#
_entry.id   AF-A0A7S1MMC4-F1
#
_cell.length_a   1.000
_cell.length_b   1.000
_cell.length_c   1.000
_cell.angle_alpha   90.00
_cell.angle_beta   90.00
_cell.angle_gamma   90.00
#
_symmetry.space_group_name_H-M   'P 1'
#
loop_
_entity.id
_entity.type
_entity.pdbx_description
1 polymer ?
#
loop_
_entity_poly.entity_id
_entity_poly.type
_entity_poly.pdbx_seq_one_letter_code
_entity_poly.pdbx_strand_id
1 'polypeptide(L)'
;KKYHLWMQYNPYAAHWGNMSWFHLVSDDLVYWRRLDVTLYNGDEAADANGVFSGAVTVRDDGGLVMSYTCVNASWAQKQCAAVPVDRDDPDLIEWRRVDGNPLLHEGPYEPRGTDNFRDPGVGWKTSGGK
;
A
#
# COMPACT_ATOMS: atom_id res chain seq x y z
N LYS A 1 18.22 10.21 -9.18
CA LYS A 1 17.56 8.96 -8.71
C LYS A 1 17.18 9.20 -7.27
N LYS A 2 15.98 8.81 -6.84
CA LYS A 2 15.52 8.97 -5.46
C LYS A 2 15.03 7.62 -4.96
N TYR A 3 15.36 7.30 -3.71
CA TYR A 3 14.92 6.10 -3.02
C TYR A 3 13.72 6.45 -2.15
N HIS A 4 12.74 5.56 -2.10
CA HIS A 4 11.52 5.73 -1.31
C HIS A 4 11.36 4.51 -0.41
N LEU A 5 10.95 4.75 0.83
CA LEU A 5 10.61 3.75 1.81
C LEU A 5 9.24 4.07 2.38
N TRP A 6 8.33 3.10 2.30
CA TRP A 6 7.06 3.13 3.01
C TRP A 6 7.11 2.11 4.15
N MET A 7 6.57 2.49 5.30
CA MET A 7 6.52 1.61 6.48
C MET A 7 5.21 1.76 7.24
N GLN A 8 4.83 0.68 7.95
CA GLN A 8 3.71 0.72 8.87
C GLN A 8 3.96 1.74 9.99
N TYR A 9 2.99 2.62 10.20
CA TYR A 9 3.06 3.68 11.17
C TYR A 9 1.71 3.88 11.84
N ASN A 10 1.72 4.10 13.16
CA ASN A 10 0.57 4.57 13.92
C ASN A 10 0.73 6.09 14.12
N PRO A 11 -0.05 6.95 13.44
CA PRO A 11 0.06 8.39 13.58
C PRO A 11 -0.30 8.91 14.98
N TYR A 12 -0.94 8.10 15.81
CA TYR A 12 -1.58 8.53 17.05
C TYR A 12 -0.96 7.95 18.33
N ALA A 13 -0.11 6.92 18.23
CA ALA A 13 0.50 6.31 19.41
C ALA A 13 1.79 5.53 19.10
N ALA A 14 2.57 5.25 20.15
CA ALA A 14 3.81 4.45 20.08
C ALA A 14 3.58 2.93 20.28
N HIS A 15 2.41 2.42 19.90
CA HIS A 15 2.06 1.00 19.92
C HIS A 15 1.31 0.63 18.65
N TRP A 16 1.16 -0.66 18.38
CA TRP A 16 0.46 -1.14 17.20
C TRP A 16 -1.05 -0.78 17.26
N GLY A 17 -1.56 -0.16 16.20
CA GLY A 17 -2.94 0.30 16.01
C GLY A 17 -3.00 1.40 14.94
N ASN A 18 -4.17 1.67 14.35
CA ASN A 18 -4.33 2.68 13.29
C ASN A 18 -3.25 2.60 12.18
N MET A 19 -2.98 1.38 11.69
CA MET A 19 -1.88 1.13 10.76
C MET A 19 -2.11 1.88 9.45
N SER A 20 -1.17 2.78 9.17
CA SER A 20 -1.12 3.63 8.00
C SER A 20 0.26 3.48 7.33
N TRP A 21 0.41 3.92 6.09
CA TRP A 21 1.73 3.96 5.43
C TRP A 21 2.36 5.33 5.54
N PHE A 22 3.50 5.38 6.19
CA PHE A 22 4.31 6.58 6.31
C PHE A 22 5.51 6.53 5.36
N HIS A 23 5.95 7.70 4.89
CA HIS A 23 6.88 7.81 3.77
C HIS A 23 8.18 8.52 4.12
N LEU A 24 9.28 7.90 3.70
CA LEU A 24 10.63 8.45 3.73
C LEU A 24 11.24 8.47 2.34
N VAL A 25 12.05 9.49 2.06
CA VAL A 25 12.85 9.57 0.84
C VAL A 25 14.32 9.79 1.16
N SER A 26 15.19 9.27 0.29
CA SER A 26 16.64 9.38 0.43
C SER A 26 17.32 9.42 -0.94
N ASP A 27 18.45 10.10 -1.02
CA ASP A 27 19.31 10.09 -2.20
C ASP A 27 20.40 9.00 -2.12
N ASP A 28 20.63 8.41 -0.94
CA ASP A 28 21.77 7.51 -0.67
C ASP A 28 21.47 6.29 0.21
N LEU A 29 20.21 6.07 0.60
CA LEU A 29 19.74 5.02 1.51
C LEU A 29 20.24 5.12 2.96
N VAL A 30 20.98 6.18 3.31
CA VAL A 30 21.53 6.41 4.65
C VAL A 30 20.84 7.58 5.33
N TYR A 31 20.77 8.73 4.66
CA TYR A 31 20.10 9.92 5.18
C TYR A 31 18.68 9.99 4.63
N TRP A 32 17.71 9.96 5.53
CA TRP A 32 16.29 9.92 5.18
C TRP A 32 15.60 11.21 5.58
N ARG A 33 14.85 11.80 4.64
CA ARG A 33 13.93 12.89 4.90
C ARG A 33 12.53 12.33 5.12
N ARG A 34 11.92 12.76 6.22
CA ARG A 34 10.53 12.48 6.58
C ARG A 34 9.57 13.25 5.69
N LEU A 35 8.64 12.54 5.04
CA LEU A 35 7.47 13.08 4.38
C LEU A 35 6.24 12.88 5.28
N ASP A 36 5.04 13.07 4.75
CA ASP A 36 3.80 12.82 5.50
C ASP A 36 3.35 11.35 5.40
N VAL A 37 2.24 11.02 6.05
CA VAL A 37 1.57 9.74 5.84
C VAL A 37 0.95 9.71 4.45
N THR A 38 1.31 8.70 3.65
CA THR A 38 0.82 8.52 2.28
C THR A 38 -0.60 7.97 2.23
N LEU A 39 -0.89 6.97 3.07
CA LEU A 39 -2.20 6.32 3.14
C LEU A 39 -2.60 6.20 4.61
N TYR A 40 -3.60 6.98 5.04
CA TYR A 40 -4.22 6.85 6.35
C TYR A 40 -5.25 5.72 6.33
N ASN A 41 -5.33 4.92 7.38
CA ASN A 41 -6.49 4.04 7.54
C ASN A 41 -7.76 4.85 7.84
N GLY A 42 -8.91 4.33 7.43
CA GLY A 42 -10.19 5.00 7.69
C GLY A 42 -10.67 5.93 6.59
N ASP A 43 -9.82 6.28 5.62
CA ASP A 43 -10.23 7.11 4.47
C ASP A 43 -11.23 6.40 3.57
N GLU A 44 -11.15 5.07 3.47
CA GLU A 44 -12.08 4.25 2.70
C GLU A 44 -12.65 3.09 3.54
N ALA A 45 -13.85 2.63 3.17
CA ALA A 45 -14.48 1.48 3.82
C ALA A 45 -13.66 0.19 3.67
N ALA A 46 -12.86 0.09 2.60
CA ALA A 46 -12.03 -1.08 2.31
C ALA A 46 -10.87 -1.27 3.31
N ASP A 47 -10.31 -0.17 3.83
CA ASP A 47 -9.19 -0.15 4.77
C ASP A 47 -9.51 0.59 6.08
N ALA A 48 -10.80 0.60 6.45
CA ALA A 48 -11.31 1.30 7.63
C ALA A 48 -10.50 1.00 8.91
N ASN A 49 -10.07 -0.25 9.09
CA ASN A 49 -9.32 -0.71 10.27
C ASN A 49 -7.81 -0.83 10.01
N GLY A 50 -7.32 -0.62 8.77
CA GLY A 50 -5.88 -0.67 8.52
C GLY A 50 -5.46 -0.71 7.06
N VAL A 51 -4.38 0.03 6.79
CA VAL A 51 -3.52 -0.09 5.62
C VAL A 51 -2.29 -0.90 6.04
N PHE A 52 -2.32 -2.21 5.78
CA PHE A 52 -1.28 -3.16 6.16
C PHE A 52 -0.20 -3.27 5.08
N SER A 53 0.78 -4.15 5.29
CA SER A 53 1.97 -4.26 4.45
C SER A 53 1.66 -4.62 3.00
N GLY A 54 2.65 -4.42 2.14
CA GLY A 54 2.54 -4.59 0.71
C GLY A 54 3.80 -4.13 -0.03
N ALA A 55 3.67 -3.83 -1.31
CA ALA A 55 4.79 -3.53 -2.19
C ALA A 55 4.45 -2.48 -3.25
N VAL A 56 5.48 -1.82 -3.77
CA VAL A 56 5.37 -0.94 -4.96
C VAL A 56 5.93 -1.68 -6.17
N THR A 57 5.12 -1.81 -7.22
CA THR A 57 5.54 -2.37 -8.51
C THR A 57 5.79 -1.24 -9.50
N VAL A 58 6.96 -1.25 -10.13
CA VAL A 58 7.29 -0.38 -11.27
C VAL A 58 6.98 -1.14 -12.56
N ARG A 59 6.04 -0.63 -13.35
CA ARG A 59 5.65 -1.19 -14.64
C ARG A 59 6.64 -0.80 -15.74
N ASP A 60 6.63 -1.53 -16.85
CA ASP A 60 7.48 -1.26 -18.02
C ASP A 60 7.26 0.13 -18.62
N ASP A 61 6.05 0.69 -18.50
CA ASP A 61 5.69 2.06 -18.92
C ASP A 61 6.06 3.13 -17.87
N GLY A 62 6.86 2.74 -16.88
CA GLY A 62 7.24 3.52 -15.71
C GLY A 62 6.09 3.72 -14.70
N GLY A 63 4.91 3.15 -14.94
CA GLY A 63 3.75 3.30 -14.05
C GLY A 63 4.04 2.71 -12.67
N LEU A 64 3.55 3.35 -11.62
CA LEU A 64 3.73 2.88 -10.25
C LEU A 64 2.39 2.39 -9.70
N VAL A 65 2.42 1.23 -9.04
CA VAL A 65 1.26 0.69 -8.32
C VAL A 65 1.71 0.25 -6.95
N MET A 66 1.10 0.81 -5.91
CA MET A 66 1.13 0.26 -4.55
C MET A 66 0.09 -0.83 -4.47
N SER A 67 0.51 -2.06 -4.18
CA SER A 67 -0.38 -3.12 -3.70
C SER A 67 -0.24 -3.20 -2.18
N TYR A 68 -1.36 -3.27 -1.47
CA TYR A 68 -1.35 -3.35 -0.01
C TYR A 68 -2.52 -4.17 0.50
N THR A 69 -2.39 -4.69 1.71
CA THR A 69 -3.51 -5.32 2.40
C THR A 69 -4.39 -4.27 3.05
N CYS A 70 -5.64 -4.20 2.64
CA CYS A 70 -6.66 -3.36 3.24
C CYS A 70 -7.50 -4.18 4.23
N VAL A 71 -7.69 -3.62 5.42
CA VAL A 71 -8.45 -4.24 6.52
C VAL A 71 -9.74 -3.47 6.73
N ASN A 72 -10.87 -4.10 6.42
CA ASN A 72 -12.16 -3.45 6.53
C ASN A 72 -12.67 -3.44 7.99
N ALA A 73 -13.84 -2.83 8.23
CA ALA A 73 -14.46 -2.73 9.56
C ALA A 73 -14.72 -4.08 10.26
N SER A 74 -14.82 -5.18 9.49
CA SER A 74 -14.99 -6.55 10.00
C SER A 74 -13.65 -7.27 10.23
N TRP A 75 -12.52 -6.56 10.14
CA TRP A 75 -11.16 -7.10 10.24
C TRP A 75 -10.78 -8.10 9.14
N ALA A 76 -11.55 -8.15 8.04
CA ALA A 76 -11.23 -8.99 6.90
C ALA A 76 -10.05 -8.41 6.12
N GLN A 77 -9.06 -9.24 5.81
CA GLN A 77 -7.89 -8.85 5.00
C GLN A 77 -8.17 -9.08 3.52
N LYS A 78 -7.97 -8.04 2.71
CA LYS A 78 -8.19 -8.04 1.26
C LYS A 78 -7.05 -7.30 0.57
N GLN A 79 -6.92 -7.41 -0.76
CA GLN A 79 -5.87 -6.70 -1.49
C GLN A 79 -6.43 -5.47 -2.19
N CYS A 80 -5.85 -4.32 -1.89
CA CYS A 80 -6.18 -3.04 -2.48
C CYS A 80 -4.98 -2.49 -3.26
N ALA A 81 -5.22 -1.48 -4.08
CA ALA A 81 -4.17 -0.75 -4.76
C ALA A 81 -4.31 0.77 -4.66
N ALA A 82 -3.18 1.45 -4.78
CA ALA A 82 -3.10 2.90 -4.95
C ALA A 82 -2.09 3.25 -6.05
N VAL A 83 -2.28 4.41 -6.66
CA VAL A 83 -1.41 4.97 -7.70
C VAL A 83 -1.07 6.42 -7.36
N PRO A 84 0.13 6.91 -7.74
CA PRO A 84 0.48 8.30 -7.49
C PRO A 84 -0.49 9.24 -8.21
N VAL A 85 -0.84 10.35 -7.57
CA VAL A 85 -1.64 11.42 -8.18
C VAL A 85 -0.81 12.15 -9.24
N ASP A 86 0.44 12.49 -8.91
CA ASP A 86 1.43 13.03 -9.82
C ASP A 86 2.63 12.07 -9.93
N ARG A 87 2.88 11.56 -11.13
CA ARG A 87 4.02 10.66 -11.40
C ARG A 87 5.33 11.39 -11.63
N ASP A 88 5.26 12.69 -11.92
CA ASP A 88 6.42 13.53 -12.19
C ASP A 88 6.94 14.19 -10.89
N ASP A 89 6.15 14.16 -9.80
CA ASP A 89 6.63 14.50 -8.47
C ASP A 89 7.75 13.53 -8.04
N PRO A 90 9.01 14.01 -7.91
CA PRO A 90 10.10 13.15 -7.56
C PRO A 90 9.96 12.58 -6.14
N ASP A 91 9.20 13.22 -5.25
CA ASP A 91 8.96 12.73 -3.90
C ASP A 91 7.78 11.76 -3.82
N LEU A 92 6.90 11.72 -4.82
CA LEU A 92 5.70 10.86 -4.87
C LEU A 92 4.82 11.02 -3.62
N ILE A 93 4.50 12.27 -3.27
CA ILE A 93 3.84 12.61 -2.00
C ILE A 93 2.40 12.10 -1.97
N GLU A 94 1.63 12.38 -3.02
CA GLU A 94 0.19 12.10 -3.05
C GLU A 94 -0.12 10.83 -3.82
N TRP A 95 -0.93 9.97 -3.19
CA TRP A 95 -1.41 8.72 -3.78
C TRP A 95 -2.92 8.65 -3.66
N ARG A 96 -3.57 8.21 -4.74
CA ARG A 96 -4.99 7.90 -4.72
C ARG A 96 -5.19 6.40 -4.74
N ARG A 97 -6.14 5.94 -3.95
CA ARG A 97 -6.65 4.56 -4.04
C ARG A 97 -7.30 4.34 -5.40
N VAL A 98 -7.22 3.10 -5.88
CA VAL A 98 -7.79 2.70 -7.16
C VAL A 98 -9.30 2.48 -7.00
N ASP A 99 -10.07 3.03 -7.95
CA ASP A 99 -11.51 2.80 -8.02
C ASP A 99 -11.81 1.31 -8.16
N GLY A 100 -12.70 0.78 -7.32
CA GLY A 100 -13.00 -0.65 -7.28
C GLY A 100 -12.19 -1.45 -6.26
N ASN A 101 -11.42 -0.79 -5.39
CA ASN A 101 -10.89 -1.43 -4.18
C ASN A 101 -12.03 -2.01 -3.31
N PRO A 102 -11.80 -3.18 -2.67
CA PRO A 102 -10.64 -4.07 -2.82
C PRO A 102 -10.66 -4.86 -4.13
N LEU A 103 -9.49 -5.06 -4.75
CA LEU A 103 -9.31 -5.74 -6.03
C LEU A 103 -9.34 -7.26 -5.94
N LEU A 104 -8.81 -7.80 -4.84
CA LEU A 104 -8.84 -9.23 -4.56
C LEU A 104 -9.51 -9.46 -3.21
N HIS A 105 -10.52 -10.29 -3.23
CA HIS A 105 -11.14 -10.84 -2.03
C HIS A 105 -10.43 -12.13 -1.61
N GLU A 106 -10.81 -12.65 -0.45
CA GLU A 106 -10.40 -13.94 0.10
C GLU A 106 -10.13 -15.02 -0.95
N GLY A 107 -9.05 -15.80 -0.74
CA GLY A 107 -8.61 -16.81 -1.69
C GLY A 107 -9.68 -17.89 -1.94
N PRO A 108 -9.64 -18.58 -3.09
CA PRO A 108 -10.69 -19.54 -3.50
C PRO A 108 -10.85 -20.75 -2.56
N TYR A 109 -9.95 -20.94 -1.60
CA TYR A 109 -9.95 -22.03 -0.64
C TYR A 109 -10.04 -21.56 0.83
N GLU A 110 -10.13 -20.25 1.06
CA GLU A 110 -10.22 -19.70 2.40
C GLU A 110 -11.69 -19.57 2.82
N PRO A 111 -12.06 -20.02 4.04
CA PRO A 111 -13.38 -19.74 4.60
C PRO A 111 -13.67 -18.24 4.57
N ARG A 112 -14.92 -17.85 4.32
CA ARG A 112 -15.24 -16.41 4.31
C ARG A 112 -14.86 -15.76 5.64
N GLY A 113 -14.12 -14.65 5.57
CA GLY A 113 -13.70 -13.87 6.73
C GLY A 113 -12.36 -14.27 7.34
N THR A 114 -11.42 -14.84 6.57
CA THR A 114 -10.07 -15.08 7.11
C THR A 114 -9.28 -13.79 7.33
N ASP A 115 -8.47 -13.83 8.37
CA ASP A 115 -7.50 -12.81 8.79
C ASP A 115 -6.05 -13.22 8.43
N ASN A 116 -5.90 -14.07 7.41
CA ASN A 116 -4.60 -14.59 6.95
C ASN A 116 -4.45 -14.52 5.42
N PHE A 117 -4.95 -13.45 4.81
CA PHE A 117 -4.79 -13.17 3.38
C PHE A 117 -4.18 -11.78 3.20
N ARG A 118 -2.85 -11.69 3.21
CA ARG A 118 -2.14 -10.42 3.30
C ARG A 118 -0.77 -10.41 2.61
N ASP A 119 -0.16 -9.23 2.61
CA ASP A 119 1.23 -8.95 2.25
C ASP A 119 1.55 -9.24 0.77
N PRO A 120 0.89 -8.55 -0.18
CA PRO A 120 1.16 -8.73 -1.60
C PRO A 120 2.60 -8.32 -1.94
N GLY A 121 3.28 -9.15 -2.73
CA GLY A 121 4.64 -8.88 -3.20
C GLY A 121 4.71 -7.97 -4.42
N VAL A 122 5.94 -7.67 -4.85
CA VAL A 122 6.20 -6.95 -6.11
C VAL A 122 5.74 -7.83 -7.28
N GLY A 123 4.92 -7.28 -8.17
CA GLY A 123 4.47 -7.97 -9.37
C GLY A 123 5.61 -8.13 -10.40
N TRP A 124 5.56 -9.19 -11.19
CA TRP A 124 6.46 -9.42 -12.31
C TRP A 124 5.67 -9.81 -13.55
N LYS A 125 6.16 -9.38 -14.71
CA LYS A 125 5.55 -9.71 -16.00
C LYS A 125 6.03 -11.07 -16.48
N THR A 126 5.09 -11.88 -16.94
CA THR A 126 5.35 -13.16 -17.58
C THR A 126 5.41 -13.02 -19.10
N SER A 127 5.94 -14.04 -19.78
CA SER A 127 5.98 -14.09 -21.26
C SER A 127 4.59 -14.00 -21.91
N GLY A 128 3.51 -14.26 -21.16
CA GLY A 128 2.13 -14.10 -21.62
C GLY A 128 1.60 -12.67 -21.54
N GLY A 129 2.41 -11.69 -21.13
CA GLY A 129 1.98 -10.29 -20.99
C GLY A 129 1.07 -10.03 -19.78
N LYS A 130 0.95 -11.00 -18.87
CA LYS A 130 0.32 -10.88 -17.56
C LYS A 130 1.37 -10.69 -16.49
#